data_AF-A0A8S2MIQ0-F1
#
_entry.id   AF-A0A8S2MIQ0-F1
#
_cell.length_a   1.000
_cell.length_b   1.000
_cell.length_c   1.000
_cell.angle_alpha   90.00
_cell.angle_beta   90.00
_cell.angle_gamma   90.00
#
_symmetry.space_group_name_H-M   'P 1'
#
loop_
_entity.id
_entity.type
_entity.pdbx_description
1 polymer ?
#
loop_
_entity_poly.entity_id
_entity_poly.type
_entity_poly.pdbx_seq_one_letter_code
_entity_poly.pdbx_strand_id
1 'polypeptide(L)'
;MTHVQGIGNTDYGGASTACCNGLAKTMTAIFQWDLRFSRLMIHPNRQFGQHHDRRLVLRTRHRYQHPLDFHIGMDMRNHRTHRYEGNRTHHFNNDKYIHEILKLHNYYRARHCSPPLAIDQRLNQIAQSYAEHLAATSTFEHSGNKLGDKSLGENLYMEWISHGQVKTTPKAAMSSWYDEIAMHDFEHPKFSSETGHFTQLVWRSSRKLGVGIAFSKDKREVYVVTNYFPSGNITNRGYFEANVLPANC
;
A
#
# COMPACT_ATOMS: atom_id res chain seq x y z
N MET A 1 -22.66 -68.16 -38.26
CA MET A 1 -22.54 -67.72 -39.68
C MET A 1 -23.14 -66.32 -39.72
N THR A 2 -22.45 -65.21 -40.01
CA THR A 2 -21.12 -64.95 -40.60
C THR A 2 -20.68 -63.54 -40.17
N HIS A 3 -19.35 -63.38 -40.00
CA HIS A 3 -18.60 -62.14 -39.75
C HIS A 3 -18.60 -61.22 -41.01
N VAL A 4 -18.27 -59.92 -40.98
CA VAL A 4 -16.92 -59.26 -41.05
C VAL A 4 -17.14 -57.73 -40.85
N GLN A 5 -16.61 -57.05 -39.81
CA GLN A 5 -15.40 -56.19 -39.68
C GLN A 5 -15.19 -54.98 -40.65
N GLY A 6 -15.02 -53.76 -40.09
CA GLY A 6 -13.78 -52.95 -40.26
C GLY A 6 -13.84 -51.43 -40.59
N ILE A 7 -13.30 -50.59 -39.66
CA ILE A 7 -12.35 -49.42 -39.80
C ILE A 7 -12.85 -48.16 -40.59
N GLY A 8 -12.57 -46.87 -40.34
CA GLY A 8 -11.79 -46.05 -39.38
C GLY A 8 -11.54 -44.63 -39.98
N ASN A 9 -11.52 -43.60 -39.11
CA ASN A 9 -10.86 -42.27 -39.14
C ASN A 9 -10.87 -41.23 -40.31
N THR A 10 -11.04 -39.97 -39.86
CA THR A 10 -10.42 -38.66 -40.22
C THR A 10 -10.84 -37.82 -41.45
N ASP A 11 -11.34 -36.61 -41.11
CA ASP A 11 -11.00 -35.24 -41.57
C ASP A 11 -10.84 -34.89 -43.06
N TYR A 12 -11.54 -33.84 -43.50
CA TYR A 12 -11.04 -32.82 -44.44
C TYR A 12 -11.88 -31.52 -44.37
N GLY A 13 -11.19 -30.39 -44.18
CA GLY A 13 -11.40 -29.19 -45.00
C GLY A 13 -12.06 -27.95 -44.38
N GLY A 14 -11.26 -26.90 -44.13
CA GLY A 14 -11.75 -25.53 -43.91
C GLY A 14 -10.63 -24.55 -43.58
N ALA A 15 -10.09 -23.88 -44.60
CA ALA A 15 -8.89 -23.04 -44.56
C ALA A 15 -9.14 -21.54 -44.28
N SER A 16 -8.11 -20.92 -43.67
CA SER A 16 -7.50 -19.59 -43.96
C SER A 16 -8.29 -18.26 -43.80
N THR A 17 -7.82 -17.38 -42.90
CA THR A 17 -7.16 -16.07 -43.20
C THR A 17 -6.67 -15.42 -41.88
N ALA A 18 -5.35 -15.24 -41.65
CA ALA A 18 -4.54 -14.01 -41.88
C ALA A 18 -5.09 -12.74 -41.18
N CYS A 19 -4.35 -11.81 -40.58
CA CYS A 19 -2.97 -11.64 -40.14
C CYS A 19 -2.94 -10.25 -39.48
N CYS A 20 -2.29 -10.04 -38.33
CA CYS A 20 -1.75 -8.74 -37.90
C CYS A 20 -0.86 -8.93 -36.66
N ASN A 21 0.44 -9.04 -36.90
CA ASN A 21 1.47 -8.89 -35.86
C ASN A 21 1.67 -7.39 -35.55
N GLY A 22 1.81 -7.04 -34.28
CA GLY A 22 2.15 -5.68 -33.87
C GLY A 22 2.25 -5.45 -32.36
N LEU A 23 3.40 -5.83 -31.79
CA LEU A 23 4.18 -5.09 -30.78
C LEU A 23 3.44 -4.37 -29.62
N ALA A 24 3.54 -4.93 -28.41
CA ALA A 24 3.95 -4.19 -27.19
C ALA A 24 4.20 -5.18 -26.03
N LYS A 25 5.44 -5.68 -25.92
CA LYS A 25 5.95 -6.29 -24.69
C LYS A 25 6.82 -5.24 -24.01
N THR A 26 6.37 -4.65 -22.91
CA THR A 26 7.26 -4.09 -21.88
C THR A 26 6.53 -3.80 -20.57
N MET A 27 7.16 -4.28 -19.48
CA MET A 27 7.16 -3.79 -18.11
C MET A 27 5.89 -3.89 -17.26
N THR A 28 5.87 -4.86 -16.34
CA THR A 28 5.61 -4.65 -14.91
C THR A 28 6.28 -5.81 -14.15
N ALA A 29 7.52 -5.59 -13.71
CA ALA A 29 7.90 -5.44 -12.31
C ALA A 29 7.86 -6.74 -11.50
N ILE A 30 9.05 -7.31 -11.36
CA ILE A 30 9.53 -8.20 -10.32
C ILE A 30 8.95 -7.82 -8.96
N PHE A 31 8.32 -8.76 -8.25
CA PHE A 31 8.52 -8.97 -6.82
C PHE A 31 8.03 -10.37 -6.44
N GLN A 32 8.95 -11.32 -6.50
CA GLN A 32 8.86 -12.61 -5.83
C GLN A 32 9.73 -12.47 -4.59
N TRP A 33 9.14 -12.47 -3.39
CA TRP A 33 9.92 -12.56 -2.16
C TRP A 33 9.59 -13.84 -1.42
N ASP A 34 10.63 -14.67 -1.41
CA ASP A 34 10.83 -15.90 -0.68
C ASP A 34 10.90 -15.65 0.83
N LEU A 35 10.55 -16.69 1.56
CA LEU A 35 10.52 -16.81 3.02
C LEU A 35 11.94 -16.84 3.60
N ARG A 36 12.03 -16.42 4.87
CA ARG A 36 13.13 -16.53 5.85
C ARG A 36 13.96 -15.26 6.01
N PHE A 37 13.80 -14.59 7.15
CA PHE A 37 14.94 -14.20 8.00
C PHE A 37 14.46 -13.97 9.44
N SER A 38 14.86 -14.91 10.32
CA SER A 38 14.89 -14.72 11.77
C SER A 38 16.37 -14.62 12.20
N ARG A 39 16.65 -13.74 13.18
CA ARG A 39 17.96 -13.46 13.85
C ARG A 39 18.97 -12.68 12.99
N LEU A 40 19.74 -11.70 13.48
CA LEU A 40 20.24 -11.39 14.82
C LEU A 40 20.66 -9.91 14.87
N MET A 41 20.44 -9.21 16.00
CA MET A 41 21.00 -7.90 16.31
C MET A 41 22.53 -7.98 16.58
N ILE A 42 23.28 -6.90 16.29
CA ILE A 42 24.33 -6.27 17.14
C ILE A 42 24.90 -5.01 16.43
N HIS A 43 24.85 -3.88 17.13
CA HIS A 43 25.70 -2.69 17.03
C HIS A 43 26.08 -2.33 18.50
N PRO A 44 26.99 -1.36 18.84
CA PRO A 44 27.94 -0.54 18.06
C PRO A 44 29.35 -0.41 18.73
N ASN A 45 30.33 0.32 18.12
CA ASN A 45 30.97 1.56 18.67
C ASN A 45 32.36 1.94 18.10
N ARG A 46 32.65 3.27 18.24
CA ARG A 46 33.92 4.06 18.15
C ARG A 46 34.37 4.53 16.76
N GLN A 47 35.07 5.65 16.58
CA GLN A 47 35.20 7.01 17.17
C GLN A 47 36.42 7.65 16.43
N PHE A 48 36.29 8.92 16.03
CA PHE A 48 37.31 9.99 15.87
C PHE A 48 38.79 9.68 15.54
N GLY A 49 39.31 10.40 14.54
CA GLY A 49 40.73 10.74 14.38
C GLY A 49 40.91 11.95 13.45
N GLN A 50 41.31 13.09 14.01
CA GLN A 50 41.76 14.28 13.29
C GLN A 50 43.22 14.12 12.83
N HIS A 51 43.62 14.71 11.71
CA HIS A 51 44.98 15.23 11.53
C HIS A 51 44.99 16.44 10.58
N HIS A 52 45.60 17.52 11.06
CA HIS A 52 45.95 18.75 10.34
C HIS A 52 47.20 18.55 9.48
N ASP A 53 47.30 19.23 8.34
CA ASP A 53 48.56 19.90 7.97
C ASP A 53 48.33 21.16 7.11
N ARG A 54 49.29 22.09 7.22
CA ARG A 54 49.24 23.51 6.83
C ARG A 54 50.15 23.83 5.63
N ARG A 55 49.81 24.97 5.01
CA ARG A 55 50.65 25.94 4.26
C ARG A 55 51.04 25.63 2.80
N LEU A 56 50.68 26.58 1.92
CA LEU A 56 51.65 27.43 1.23
C LEU A 56 50.97 28.70 0.68
N VAL A 57 51.61 29.84 0.90
CA VAL A 57 51.21 31.20 0.48
C VAL A 57 52.13 31.62 -0.65
N LEU A 58 51.60 32.14 -1.76
CA LEU A 58 52.31 33.09 -2.61
C LEU A 58 51.36 34.23 -3.00
N ARG A 59 51.91 35.43 -2.89
CA ARG A 59 51.25 36.74 -2.99
C ARG A 59 51.94 37.48 -4.12
N THR A 60 51.19 38.07 -5.04
CA THR A 60 51.66 39.17 -5.88
C THR A 60 50.58 40.25 -5.95
N ARG A 61 50.96 41.48 -5.60
CA ARG A 61 50.17 42.71 -5.68
C ARG A 61 50.75 43.54 -6.83
N HIS A 62 49.90 44.16 -7.65
CA HIS A 62 50.23 45.41 -8.32
C HIS A 62 49.13 46.45 -8.03
N ARG A 63 49.58 47.63 -7.59
CA ARG A 63 48.82 48.88 -7.38
C ARG A 63 48.71 49.63 -8.70
N TYR A 64 47.69 50.49 -8.86
CA TYR A 64 47.71 51.88 -9.40
C TYR A 64 46.24 52.38 -9.46
N GLN A 65 45.79 53.19 -8.48
CA GLN A 65 45.60 54.66 -8.45
C GLN A 65 44.20 55.16 -8.90
N HIS A 66 43.48 55.78 -7.95
CA HIS A 66 42.27 56.63 -8.05
C HIS A 66 42.60 58.01 -8.69
N PRO A 67 41.67 58.98 -8.93
CA PRO A 67 40.25 59.09 -8.50
C PRO A 67 39.25 59.59 -9.57
N LEU A 68 37.94 59.58 -9.25
CA LEU A 68 37.05 60.75 -9.34
C LEU A 68 35.69 60.43 -8.70
N ASP A 69 35.23 61.37 -7.86
CA ASP A 69 34.01 61.37 -7.08
C ASP A 69 32.74 61.47 -7.93
N PHE A 70 31.68 60.77 -7.51
CA PHE A 70 30.31 61.27 -7.64
C PHE A 70 29.45 60.76 -6.47
N HIS A 71 29.06 61.69 -5.60
CA HIS A 71 28.11 61.49 -4.52
C HIS A 71 26.67 61.57 -5.06
N ILE A 72 25.85 60.55 -4.85
CA ILE A 72 24.39 60.72 -4.66
C ILE A 72 23.94 59.76 -3.55
N GLY A 73 23.28 60.33 -2.53
CA GLY A 73 22.74 59.63 -1.38
C GLY A 73 21.41 58.91 -1.63
N MET A 74 21.25 57.82 -0.88
CA MET A 74 20.03 57.19 -0.35
C MET A 74 18.68 57.40 -1.06
N ASP A 75 18.07 56.29 -1.49
CA ASP A 75 16.67 56.01 -1.15
C ASP A 75 16.49 54.50 -0.90
N MET A 76 16.17 54.14 0.34
CA MET A 76 15.68 52.82 0.71
C MET A 76 14.24 52.71 0.24
N ARG A 77 13.95 52.02 -0.86
CA ARG A 77 12.61 51.50 -1.11
C ARG A 77 12.62 50.35 -2.11
N ASN A 78 11.91 49.30 -1.72
CA ASN A 78 11.52 48.13 -2.52
C ASN A 78 12.52 46.97 -2.61
N HIS A 79 12.77 46.32 -1.48
CA HIS A 79 12.96 44.88 -1.47
C HIS A 79 11.65 44.25 -1.01
N ARG A 80 10.84 43.75 -1.95
CA ARG A 80 9.81 42.76 -1.64
C ARG A 80 10.54 41.51 -1.14
N THR A 81 10.65 41.40 0.17
CA THR A 81 10.89 40.11 0.81
C THR A 81 9.69 39.24 0.49
N HIS A 82 9.86 38.26 -0.39
CA HIS A 82 8.96 37.12 -0.42
C HIS A 82 9.09 36.43 0.93
N ARG A 83 8.23 36.83 1.86
CA ARG A 83 7.99 36.14 3.12
C ARG A 83 7.53 34.75 2.72
N TYR A 84 8.43 33.78 2.81
CA TYR A 84 8.08 32.36 2.79
C TYR A 84 7.05 32.17 3.89
N GLU A 85 5.78 32.03 3.51
CA GLU A 85 4.72 31.68 4.44
C GLU A 85 5.09 30.36 5.09
N GLY A 86 5.17 30.38 6.41
CA GLY A 86 5.62 29.27 7.22
C GLY A 86 4.82 28.01 6.94
N ASN A 87 5.55 26.93 6.66
CA ASN A 87 5.40 25.62 7.30
C ASN A 87 3.98 25.28 7.79
N ARG A 88 3.03 25.06 6.87
CA ARG A 88 1.85 24.26 7.19
C ARG A 88 2.32 22.82 7.29
N THR A 89 2.44 22.29 8.50
CA THR A 89 2.40 20.85 8.68
C THR A 89 1.09 20.37 8.08
N HIS A 90 1.15 19.70 6.92
CA HIS A 90 -0.03 19.05 6.36
C HIS A 90 -0.45 17.96 7.35
N HIS A 91 -1.38 18.30 8.24
CA HIS A 91 -1.98 17.35 9.15
C HIS A 91 -2.74 16.33 8.31
N PHE A 92 -2.32 15.07 8.37
CA PHE A 92 -3.02 13.98 7.72
C PHE A 92 -4.42 13.85 8.37
N ASN A 93 -5.48 13.82 7.56
CA ASN A 93 -6.86 13.77 8.06
C ASN A 93 -7.33 12.31 8.13
N ASN A 94 -7.28 11.73 9.34
CA ASN A 94 -7.71 10.36 9.59
C ASN A 94 -9.18 10.15 9.23
N ASP A 95 -10.08 11.05 9.63
CA ASP A 95 -11.52 10.88 9.40
C ASP A 95 -11.85 10.79 7.92
N LYS A 96 -11.24 11.66 7.11
CA LYS A 96 -11.38 11.61 5.64
C LYS A 96 -10.87 10.29 5.10
N TYR A 97 -9.73 9.79 5.59
CA TYR A 97 -9.18 8.52 5.15
C TYR A 97 -10.11 7.34 5.50
N ILE A 98 -10.61 7.29 6.73
CA ILE A 98 -11.55 6.28 7.22
C ILE A 98 -12.82 6.26 6.35
N HIS A 99 -13.38 7.43 6.04
CA HIS A 99 -14.57 7.53 5.20
C HIS A 99 -14.35 7.06 3.76
N GLU A 100 -13.21 7.38 3.16
CA GLU A 100 -12.88 6.90 1.80
C GLU A 100 -12.63 5.39 1.78
N ILE A 101 -11.96 4.83 2.80
CA ILE A 101 -11.81 3.39 2.97
C ILE A 101 -13.19 2.72 3.06
N LEU A 102 -14.11 3.21 3.90
CA LEU A 102 -15.47 2.68 4.01
C LEU A 102 -16.20 2.72 2.66
N LYS A 103 -16.10 3.85 1.95
CA LYS A 103 -16.75 4.04 0.64
C LYS A 103 -16.26 3.02 -0.38
N LEU A 104 -14.95 2.80 -0.45
CA LEU A 104 -14.35 1.82 -1.36
C LEU A 104 -14.72 0.38 -0.97
N HIS A 105 -14.74 0.05 0.32
CA HIS A 105 -15.26 -1.25 0.78
C HIS A 105 -16.66 -1.49 0.28
N ASN A 106 -17.56 -0.52 0.49
CA ASN A 106 -18.96 -0.67 0.12
C ASN A 106 -19.18 -0.68 -1.39
N TYR A 107 -18.35 0.04 -2.16
CA TYR A 107 -18.32 -0.06 -3.62
C TYR A 107 -17.99 -1.50 -4.09
N TYR A 108 -16.93 -2.10 -3.55
CA TYR A 108 -16.56 -3.47 -3.92
C TYR A 108 -17.58 -4.48 -3.43
N ARG A 109 -18.04 -4.38 -2.17
CA ARG A 109 -19.03 -5.29 -1.58
C ARG A 109 -20.35 -5.30 -2.36
N ALA A 110 -20.79 -4.16 -2.90
CA ALA A 110 -22.00 -4.09 -3.72
C ALA A 110 -21.93 -5.00 -4.95
N ARG A 111 -20.77 -5.10 -5.60
CA ARG A 111 -20.54 -5.98 -6.77
C ARG A 111 -20.72 -7.46 -6.43
N HIS A 112 -20.59 -7.82 -5.15
CA HIS A 112 -20.63 -9.19 -4.63
C HIS A 112 -21.90 -9.47 -3.80
N CYS A 113 -22.96 -8.65 -3.92
CA CYS A 113 -24.21 -8.80 -3.17
C CYS A 113 -23.99 -8.81 -1.65
N SER A 114 -22.88 -8.23 -1.20
CA SER A 114 -22.54 -8.16 0.21
C SER A 114 -23.09 -6.85 0.79
N PRO A 115 -23.89 -6.91 1.87
CA PRO A 115 -24.43 -5.72 2.50
C PRO A 115 -23.33 -4.73 2.88
N PRO A 116 -23.60 -3.41 2.86
CA PRO A 116 -22.59 -2.41 3.20
C PRO A 116 -22.15 -2.57 4.66
N LEU A 117 -20.87 -2.31 4.91
CA LEU A 117 -20.32 -2.14 6.24
C LEU A 117 -20.69 -0.75 6.78
N ALA A 118 -20.67 -0.63 8.11
CA ALA A 118 -20.71 0.63 8.82
C ALA A 118 -19.47 0.78 9.69
N ILE A 119 -18.94 2.01 9.82
CA ILE A 119 -17.86 2.29 10.77
C ILE A 119 -18.31 1.99 12.19
N ASP A 120 -17.42 1.39 12.98
CA ASP A 120 -17.54 1.23 14.42
C ASP A 120 -16.36 1.90 15.12
N GLN A 121 -16.65 2.84 16.02
CA GLN A 121 -15.61 3.64 16.67
C GLN A 121 -14.71 2.82 17.59
N ARG A 122 -15.20 1.74 18.20
CA ARG A 122 -14.36 0.86 19.02
C ARG A 122 -13.38 0.09 18.13
N LEU A 123 -13.85 -0.38 16.97
CA LEU A 123 -12.97 -1.03 16.01
C LEU A 123 -11.94 -0.06 15.41
N ASN A 124 -12.30 1.21 15.17
CA ASN A 124 -11.31 2.24 14.77
C ASN A 124 -10.21 2.39 15.81
N GLN A 125 -10.55 2.47 17.10
CA GLN A 125 -9.57 2.58 18.17
C GLN A 125 -8.62 1.37 18.21
N ILE A 126 -9.17 0.16 18.08
CA ILE A 126 -8.39 -1.09 18.05
C ILE A 126 -7.44 -1.11 16.83
N ALA A 127 -7.97 -0.83 15.64
CA ALA A 127 -7.18 -0.81 14.40
C ALA A 127 -6.11 0.28 14.44
N GLN A 128 -6.43 1.48 14.95
CA GLN A 128 -5.51 2.59 15.06
C GLN A 128 -4.36 2.29 16.03
N SER A 129 -4.68 1.74 17.21
CA SER A 129 -3.67 1.32 18.17
C SER A 129 -2.71 0.28 17.59
N TYR A 130 -3.22 -0.63 16.74
CA TYR A 130 -2.37 -1.62 16.10
C TYR A 130 -1.54 -1.05 14.95
N ALA A 131 -2.11 -0.15 14.14
CA ALA A 131 -1.35 0.56 13.12
C ALA A 131 -0.16 1.31 13.73
N GLU A 132 -0.37 1.99 14.86
CA GLU A 132 0.69 2.66 15.63
C GLU A 132 1.75 1.69 16.17
N HIS A 133 1.34 0.50 16.62
CA HIS A 133 2.25 -0.55 17.03
C HIS A 133 3.15 -1.03 15.88
N LEU A 134 2.56 -1.33 14.72
CA LEU A 134 3.32 -1.73 13.51
C LEU A 134 4.30 -0.63 13.11
N ALA A 135 3.85 0.63 13.09
CA ALA A 135 4.67 1.79 12.75
C ALA A 135 5.81 2.07 13.75
N ALA A 136 5.61 1.75 15.03
CA ALA A 136 6.63 1.93 16.06
C ALA A 136 7.68 0.83 16.07
N THR A 137 7.31 -0.38 15.63
CA THR A 137 8.17 -1.58 15.66
C THR A 137 8.74 -1.95 14.30
N SER A 138 8.26 -1.32 13.22
CA SER A 138 8.54 -1.68 11.82
C SER A 138 8.33 -3.17 11.56
N THR A 139 7.26 -3.73 12.13
CA THR A 139 6.83 -5.12 11.90
C THR A 139 5.64 -5.17 10.96
N PHE A 140 5.40 -6.32 10.35
CA PHE A 140 4.24 -6.55 9.48
C PHE A 140 3.67 -7.95 9.73
N GLU A 141 2.92 -8.07 10.82
CA GLU A 141 2.26 -9.30 11.25
C GLU A 141 0.83 -9.00 11.71
N HIS A 142 0.00 -10.04 11.81
CA HIS A 142 -1.39 -9.91 12.26
C HIS A 142 -1.51 -9.75 13.77
N SER A 143 -2.47 -8.93 14.21
CA SER A 143 -2.64 -8.59 15.63
C SER A 143 -3.22 -9.69 16.49
N GLY A 144 -4.08 -10.54 15.92
CA GLY A 144 -4.98 -11.40 16.68
C GLY A 144 -6.02 -10.62 17.52
N ASN A 145 -6.30 -9.37 17.16
CA ASN A 145 -7.20 -8.47 17.88
C ASN A 145 -8.59 -9.07 18.13
N LYS A 146 -9.17 -8.71 19.27
CA LYS A 146 -10.50 -9.16 19.72
C LYS A 146 -11.36 -8.00 20.17
N LEU A 147 -12.67 -8.17 20.07
CA LEU A 147 -13.68 -7.32 20.72
C LEU A 147 -14.41 -8.15 21.79
N GLY A 148 -14.00 -7.98 23.04
CA GLY A 148 -14.34 -8.92 24.11
C GLY A 148 -13.74 -10.30 23.81
N ASP A 149 -14.55 -11.35 23.91
CA ASP A 149 -14.11 -12.73 23.64
C ASP A 149 -14.11 -13.12 22.15
N LYS A 150 -14.53 -12.19 21.26
CA LYS A 150 -14.71 -12.48 19.84
C LYS A 150 -13.53 -11.97 19.02
N SER A 151 -12.94 -12.86 18.23
CA SER A 151 -11.91 -12.48 17.26
C SER A 151 -12.46 -11.53 16.21
N LEU A 152 -11.62 -10.58 15.79
CA LEU A 152 -11.90 -9.68 14.68
C LEU A 152 -11.28 -10.22 13.40
N GLY A 153 -11.94 -9.95 12.27
CA GLY A 153 -11.27 -10.07 10.97
C GLY A 153 -10.22 -8.98 10.83
N GLU A 154 -9.20 -9.16 9.99
CA GLU A 154 -8.16 -8.17 9.79
C GLU A 154 -7.58 -8.19 8.38
N ASN A 155 -7.41 -7.00 7.78
CA ASN A 155 -6.51 -6.82 6.64
C ASN A 155 -5.45 -5.77 7.01
N LEU A 156 -4.22 -6.03 6.55
CA LEU A 156 -3.07 -5.16 6.73
C LEU A 156 -2.54 -4.69 5.38
N TYR A 157 -2.04 -3.46 5.34
CA TYR A 157 -1.35 -2.92 4.18
C TYR A 157 -0.18 -2.07 4.65
N MET A 158 0.94 -2.18 3.95
CA MET A 158 2.13 -1.37 4.20
C MET A 158 2.70 -0.88 2.87
N GLU A 159 3.16 0.36 2.87
CA GLU A 159 3.84 0.98 1.73
C GLU A 159 5.06 1.78 2.18
N TRP A 160 6.14 1.67 1.40
CA TRP A 160 7.32 2.52 1.53
C TRP A 160 7.09 3.88 0.87
N ILE A 161 7.35 4.95 1.61
CA ILE A 161 7.21 6.34 1.17
C ILE A 161 8.56 6.83 0.66
N SER A 162 8.67 7.00 -0.66
CA SER A 162 9.82 7.63 -1.31
C SER A 162 9.58 9.13 -1.54
N HIS A 163 10.63 9.95 -1.37
CA HIS A 163 10.63 11.39 -1.66
C HIS A 163 9.67 12.27 -0.84
N GLY A 164 9.25 11.83 0.35
CA GLY A 164 8.48 12.65 1.29
C GLY A 164 7.05 12.97 0.85
N GLN A 165 6.56 12.36 -0.24
CA GLN A 165 5.16 12.45 -0.63
C GLN A 165 4.43 11.18 -0.17
N VAL A 166 3.50 11.35 0.77
CA VAL A 166 2.58 10.28 1.17
C VAL A 166 1.73 9.87 -0.04
N LYS A 167 2.09 8.76 -0.67
CA LYS A 167 1.34 8.17 -1.79
C LYS A 167 0.22 7.25 -1.34
N THR A 168 0.11 7.00 -0.05
CA THR A 168 -0.86 6.05 0.52
C THR A 168 -2.26 6.63 0.43
N THR A 169 -2.85 6.42 -0.74
CA THR A 169 -4.24 6.69 -0.99
C THR A 169 -5.07 5.54 -0.40
N PRO A 170 -6.27 5.80 0.12
CA PRO A 170 -7.22 4.74 0.44
C PRO A 170 -7.36 3.73 -0.70
N LYS A 171 -7.30 4.20 -1.95
CA LYS A 171 -7.36 3.37 -3.16
C LYS A 171 -6.23 2.36 -3.26
N ALA A 172 -5.00 2.70 -2.86
CA ALA A 172 -3.86 1.79 -2.97
C ALA A 172 -4.04 0.52 -2.12
N ALA A 173 -4.37 0.68 -0.83
CA ALA A 173 -4.68 -0.45 0.06
C ALA A 173 -5.88 -1.25 -0.45
N MET A 174 -6.95 -0.56 -0.83
CA MET A 174 -8.19 -1.20 -1.29
C MET A 174 -8.03 -2.00 -2.59
N SER A 175 -7.31 -1.45 -3.57
CA SER A 175 -7.00 -2.17 -4.81
C SER A 175 -6.10 -3.37 -4.53
N SER A 176 -5.04 -3.21 -3.72
CA SER A 176 -4.15 -4.32 -3.36
C SER A 176 -4.91 -5.50 -2.74
N TRP A 177 -5.86 -5.23 -1.84
CA TRP A 177 -6.66 -6.30 -1.22
C TRP A 177 -7.71 -6.88 -2.17
N TYR A 178 -8.37 -6.05 -2.98
CA TYR A 178 -9.45 -6.51 -3.85
C TYR A 178 -8.93 -7.27 -5.08
N ASP A 179 -7.78 -6.89 -5.63
CA ASP A 179 -7.21 -7.48 -6.84
C ASP A 179 -6.85 -8.97 -6.67
N GLU A 180 -6.75 -9.46 -5.44
CA GLU A 180 -6.64 -10.90 -5.11
C GLU A 180 -7.83 -11.72 -5.63
N ILE A 181 -8.97 -11.09 -5.96
CA ILE A 181 -10.09 -11.75 -6.65
C ILE A 181 -9.65 -12.55 -7.88
N ALA A 182 -8.61 -12.10 -8.58
CA ALA A 182 -8.09 -12.77 -9.77
C ALA A 182 -7.51 -14.16 -9.48
N MET A 183 -7.16 -14.45 -8.21
CA MET A 183 -6.62 -15.72 -7.74
C MET A 183 -7.66 -16.56 -6.98
N HIS A 184 -8.87 -16.03 -6.76
CA HIS A 184 -9.90 -16.74 -6.00
C HIS A 184 -10.70 -17.71 -6.88
N ASP A 185 -10.67 -18.99 -6.53
CA ASP A 185 -11.48 -20.02 -7.16
C ASP A 185 -12.89 -20.04 -6.54
N PHE A 186 -13.88 -19.51 -7.28
CA PHE A 186 -15.28 -19.51 -6.87
C PHE A 186 -15.97 -20.86 -7.03
N GLU A 187 -15.41 -21.80 -7.81
CA GLU A 187 -15.95 -23.16 -7.96
C GLU A 187 -15.59 -24.04 -6.75
N HIS A 188 -14.40 -23.83 -6.19
CA HIS A 188 -13.90 -24.52 -4.99
C HIS A 188 -13.48 -23.52 -3.90
N PRO A 189 -14.43 -22.72 -3.36
CA PRO A 189 -14.09 -21.58 -2.53
C PRO A 189 -13.57 -22.04 -1.17
N LYS A 190 -12.38 -21.56 -0.82
CA LYS A 190 -11.68 -21.91 0.42
C LYS A 190 -10.74 -20.78 0.82
N PHE A 191 -10.24 -20.85 2.04
CA PHE A 191 -9.17 -19.97 2.47
C PHE A 191 -7.87 -20.28 1.70
N SER A 192 -7.22 -19.24 1.22
CA SER A 192 -5.84 -19.22 0.76
C SER A 192 -5.19 -17.95 1.28
N SER A 193 -3.92 -18.02 1.65
CA SER A 193 -3.14 -16.83 2.06
C SER A 193 -3.03 -15.80 0.94
N GLU A 194 -3.19 -16.20 -0.33
CA GLU A 194 -3.14 -15.30 -1.49
C GLU A 194 -4.44 -14.55 -1.74
N THR A 195 -5.55 -14.96 -1.10
CA THR A 195 -6.89 -14.36 -1.33
C THR A 195 -7.57 -13.89 -0.06
N GLY A 196 -6.88 -14.00 1.08
CA GLY A 196 -7.44 -13.74 2.39
C GLY A 196 -7.91 -12.30 2.58
N HIS A 197 -7.26 -11.32 1.94
CA HIS A 197 -7.67 -9.93 2.06
C HIS A 197 -8.94 -9.67 1.24
N PHE A 198 -9.00 -10.18 0.00
CA PHE A 198 -10.20 -10.11 -0.83
C PHE A 198 -11.38 -10.77 -0.13
N THR A 199 -11.23 -12.00 0.34
CA THR A 199 -12.33 -12.77 0.95
C THR A 199 -12.86 -12.10 2.21
N GLN A 200 -11.98 -11.49 3.03
CA GLN A 200 -12.40 -10.72 4.19
C GLN A 200 -13.14 -9.43 3.80
N LEU A 201 -12.64 -8.70 2.81
CA LEU A 201 -13.23 -7.44 2.33
C LEU A 201 -14.67 -7.66 1.86
N VAL A 202 -14.90 -8.70 1.05
CA VAL A 202 -16.24 -9.01 0.51
C VAL A 202 -17.08 -9.91 1.42
N TRP A 203 -16.56 -10.35 2.57
CA TRP A 203 -17.24 -11.31 3.44
C TRP A 203 -18.67 -10.87 3.78
N ARG A 204 -19.66 -11.62 3.28
CA ARG A 204 -21.06 -11.21 3.29
C ARG A 204 -21.60 -10.99 4.68
N SER A 205 -21.19 -11.76 5.68
CA SER A 205 -21.69 -11.65 7.06
C SER A 205 -21.05 -10.55 7.90
N SER A 206 -19.93 -9.96 7.46
CA SER A 206 -19.32 -8.81 8.15
C SER A 206 -20.27 -7.59 8.09
N ARG A 207 -20.34 -6.81 9.17
CA ARG A 207 -21.26 -5.67 9.30
C ARG A 207 -20.57 -4.38 9.71
N LYS A 208 -19.51 -4.50 10.50
CA LYS A 208 -18.78 -3.38 11.08
C LYS A 208 -17.33 -3.36 10.60
N LEU A 209 -16.82 -2.16 10.42
CA LEU A 209 -15.45 -1.88 9.99
C LEU A 209 -14.79 -0.92 10.97
N GLY A 210 -13.58 -1.24 11.40
CA GLY A 210 -12.63 -0.33 12.00
C GLY A 210 -11.48 -0.07 11.05
N VAL A 211 -10.94 1.15 11.05
CA VAL A 211 -9.81 1.54 10.21
C VAL A 211 -8.80 2.31 11.07
N GLY A 212 -7.53 1.93 10.95
CA GLY A 212 -6.39 2.58 11.57
C GLY A 212 -5.30 2.88 10.54
N ILE A 213 -4.60 3.99 10.72
CA ILE A 213 -3.48 4.38 9.88
C ILE A 213 -2.40 5.06 10.71
N ALA A 214 -1.15 4.65 10.52
CA ALA A 214 -0.01 5.26 11.20
C ALA A 214 1.21 5.31 10.28
N PHE A 215 2.05 6.31 10.51
CA PHE A 215 3.32 6.49 9.81
C PHE A 215 4.46 6.11 10.74
N SER A 216 5.50 5.48 10.21
CA SER A 216 6.75 5.27 10.97
C SER A 216 7.31 6.61 11.46
N LYS A 217 8.14 6.58 12.50
CA LYS A 217 8.70 7.79 13.12
C LYS A 217 9.45 8.69 12.12
N ASP A 218 10.14 8.09 11.16
CA ASP A 218 10.87 8.77 10.09
C ASP A 218 10.01 9.06 8.84
N LYS A 219 8.72 8.69 8.88
CA LYS A 219 7.72 8.85 7.81
C LYS A 219 8.13 8.19 6.49
N ARG A 220 8.90 7.11 6.57
CA ARG A 220 9.30 6.28 5.43
C ARG A 220 8.39 5.09 5.19
N GLU A 221 7.57 4.73 6.17
CA GLU A 221 6.60 3.65 6.07
C GLU A 221 5.25 4.16 6.53
N VAL A 222 4.21 3.55 6.00
CA VAL A 222 2.83 3.73 6.43
C VAL A 222 2.17 2.37 6.59
N TYR A 223 1.36 2.25 7.62
CA TYR A 223 0.66 1.04 7.97
C TYR A 223 -0.82 1.35 8.02
N VAL A 224 -1.61 0.54 7.32
CA VAL A 224 -3.07 0.61 7.31
C VAL A 224 -3.60 -0.70 7.85
N VAL A 225 -4.46 -0.60 8.86
CA VAL A 225 -5.09 -1.74 9.52
C VAL A 225 -6.59 -1.59 9.36
N THR A 226 -7.27 -2.65 8.98
CA THR A 226 -8.74 -2.72 9.04
C THR A 226 -9.16 -3.89 9.90
N ASN A 227 -10.14 -3.68 10.78
CA ASN A 227 -10.74 -4.76 11.56
C ASN A 227 -12.23 -4.93 11.24
N TYR A 228 -12.70 -6.18 11.16
CA TYR A 228 -14.05 -6.52 10.73
C TYR A 228 -14.80 -7.26 11.82
N PHE A 229 -16.08 -6.93 11.99
CA PHE A 229 -16.97 -7.66 12.89
C PHE A 229 -18.36 -7.92 12.29
N PRO A 230 -18.89 -9.15 12.39
CA PRO A 230 -18.20 -10.40 12.71
C PRO A 230 -16.98 -10.66 11.81
N SER A 231 -16.05 -11.51 12.26
CA SER A 231 -14.86 -11.86 11.47
C SER A 231 -15.22 -12.65 10.21
N GLY A 232 -14.45 -12.43 9.15
CA GLY A 232 -14.49 -13.26 7.94
C GLY A 232 -13.51 -14.42 8.00
N ASN A 233 -13.28 -15.04 6.84
CA ASN A 233 -12.28 -16.09 6.64
C ASN A 233 -12.41 -17.30 7.58
N ILE A 234 -13.64 -17.60 8.02
CA ILE A 234 -13.93 -18.78 8.84
C ILE A 234 -13.90 -20.01 7.93
N THR A 235 -13.05 -20.99 8.26
CA THR A 235 -12.76 -22.16 7.41
C THR A 235 -13.73 -23.33 7.59
N ASN A 236 -14.80 -23.13 8.36
CA ASN A 236 -15.87 -24.12 8.50
C ASN A 236 -16.53 -24.40 7.15
N ARG A 237 -16.89 -25.66 6.91
CA ARG A 237 -17.55 -26.10 5.67
C ARG A 237 -18.77 -25.23 5.33
N GLY A 238 -18.86 -24.76 4.10
CA GLY A 238 -19.99 -23.97 3.60
C GLY A 238 -19.91 -22.46 3.89
N TYR A 239 -18.95 -22.01 4.71
CA TYR A 239 -18.87 -20.58 5.07
C TYR A 239 -18.36 -19.72 3.92
N PHE A 240 -17.38 -20.21 3.16
CA PHE A 240 -16.84 -19.46 2.03
C PHE A 240 -17.88 -19.32 0.92
N GLU A 241 -18.55 -20.41 0.56
CA GLU A 241 -19.66 -20.46 -0.40
C GLU A 241 -20.78 -19.47 -0.03
N ALA A 242 -21.10 -19.34 1.26
CA ALA A 242 -22.15 -18.46 1.74
C ALA A 242 -21.73 -16.97 1.83
N ASN A 243 -20.42 -16.68 1.91
CA ASN A 243 -19.91 -15.36 2.24
C ASN A 243 -19.03 -14.69 1.18
N VAL A 244 -18.51 -15.44 0.21
CA VAL A 244 -17.66 -14.93 -0.86
C VAL A 244 -18.35 -15.24 -2.17
N LEU A 245 -19.25 -14.35 -2.58
CA LEU A 245 -20.05 -14.53 -3.80
C LEU A 245 -19.29 -14.00 -5.03
N PRO A 246 -19.57 -14.48 -6.25
CA PRO A 246 -19.05 -13.89 -7.48
C PRO A 246 -19.47 -12.42 -7.67
N ALA A 247 -18.79 -11.71 -8.56
CA ALA A 247 -19.08 -10.31 -8.86
C ALA A 247 -20.20 -10.16 -9.91
N ASN A 248 -21.45 -10.50 -9.57
CA ASN A 248 -22.59 -10.55 -10.48
C ASN A 248 -23.88 -9.92 -9.93
N CYS A 249 -23.71 -8.84 -9.18
CA CYS A 249 -24.77 -7.99 -8.64
C CYS A 249 -24.71 -6.62 -9.35
#